data_AF-A0A455AH07-F1
#
_entry.id   AF-A0A455AH07-F1
#
_cell.length_a   1.000
_cell.length_b   1.000
_cell.length_c   1.000
_cell.angle_alpha   90.00
_cell.angle_beta   90.00
_cell.angle_gamma   90.00
#
_symmetry.space_group_name_H-M   'P 1'
#
loop_
_entity.id
_entity.type
_entity.pdbx_description
1 polymer ?
#
loop_
_entity_poly.entity_id
_entity_poly.type
_entity_poly.pdbx_seq_one_letter_code
_entity_poly.pdbx_strand_id
1 'polypeptide(L)'
;MVVTQLDLEVRFQGTKLRGFRCEFTRCPRGVVPETTFTIVGQVVVPVLLSGFGMAAAGLLMNTIQHWPVFTEVKDLLTLVPPLVGLKGNLEMTLASRLSTAANTGRIDDPREQHRVISSNLALIQVQAAVVGLLAAVAALLLGAASGQELDAAEAEVLCASSVITAFLAACALGMLMVCIVIGARKLGVNPDNIATPIAASLGDLITLSLLAFVSSFFHKHRDSRYLTPLVCIGFTALTAACILIAKQNPPVVKILKVGWFPIVLAMLVSSIGGLILNKTISKQQFQGMAVFAPIICGVGGNLVAIQTSRISTYLHLWSTPGILPLGMKERWPNPRSTFCSSEINSTSARVLLFLVVPGHLIFFSIIYLVEGQSVPNDKTFVGLYLLAGLVQVTILLYLAEATVRLTWNQALDPDDHCIPYLTGLGDLLGTSLLALCFLAHWLLRSEAGLDGTSEPASGPS
;
A
#
# COMPACT_ATOMS: atom_id res chain seq x y z
N MET A 1 -35.84 -1.66 1.56
CA MET A 1 -35.92 -1.57 0.08
C MET A 1 -34.80 -0.65 -0.38
N VAL A 2 -33.81 -1.14 -1.13
CA VAL A 2 -32.61 -0.38 -1.50
C VAL A 2 -32.71 -0.01 -2.98
N VAL A 3 -32.91 1.28 -3.24
CA VAL A 3 -32.88 1.88 -4.58
C VAL A 3 -31.46 2.43 -4.78
N THR A 4 -30.76 1.97 -5.81
CA THR A 4 -29.33 2.29 -6.03
C THR A 4 -29.09 3.38 -7.07
N GLN A 5 -30.07 3.73 -7.91
CA GLN A 5 -29.94 4.84 -8.85
C GLN A 5 -31.33 5.38 -9.24
N LEU A 6 -31.48 6.70 -9.17
CA LEU A 6 -32.68 7.41 -9.62
C LEU A 6 -32.28 8.21 -10.86
N ASP A 7 -32.72 7.78 -12.04
CA ASP A 7 -32.53 8.57 -13.26
C ASP A 7 -33.78 9.42 -13.48
N LEU A 8 -33.60 10.74 -13.49
CA LEU A 8 -34.68 11.71 -13.52
C LEU A 8 -34.58 12.53 -14.80
N GLU A 9 -35.28 12.07 -15.84
CA GLU A 9 -35.34 12.77 -17.12
C GLU A 9 -36.54 13.74 -17.09
N VAL A 10 -36.23 15.03 -17.13
CA VAL A 10 -37.22 16.10 -17.04
C VAL A 10 -37.44 16.70 -18.42
N ARG A 11 -38.62 16.48 -19.02
CA ARG A 11 -38.93 16.99 -20.36
C ARG A 11 -39.68 18.32 -20.29
N PHE A 12 -39.00 19.36 -20.75
CA PHE A 12 -39.55 20.69 -20.93
C PHE A 12 -39.91 20.95 -22.40
N GLN A 13 -41.06 21.59 -22.64
CA GLN A 13 -41.41 22.15 -23.95
C GLN A 13 -41.72 23.63 -23.76
N GLY A 14 -40.77 24.49 -24.17
CA GLY A 14 -40.77 25.91 -23.78
C GLY A 14 -40.51 26.06 -22.28
N THR A 15 -41.31 26.88 -21.58
CA THR A 15 -41.21 27.11 -20.13
C THR A 15 -42.10 26.18 -19.28
N LYS A 16 -42.86 25.25 -19.92
CA LYS A 16 -43.77 24.35 -19.20
C LYS A 16 -43.21 22.92 -19.15
N LEU A 17 -43.16 22.38 -17.93
CA LEU A 17 -42.88 20.98 -17.64
C LEU A 17 -44.03 20.10 -18.17
N ARG A 18 -43.77 19.21 -19.13
CA ARG A 18 -44.83 18.35 -19.73
C ARG A 18 -44.73 16.88 -19.36
N GLY A 19 -43.60 16.44 -18.82
CA GLY A 19 -43.45 15.07 -18.36
C GLY A 19 -42.20 14.88 -17.52
N PHE A 20 -42.29 13.99 -16.55
CA PHE A 20 -41.14 13.46 -15.84
C PHE A 20 -41.10 11.96 -16.11
N ARG A 21 -39.91 11.46 -16.47
CA ARG A 21 -39.63 10.03 -16.51
C ARG A 21 -38.72 9.74 -15.33
N CYS A 22 -39.21 8.91 -14.43
CA CYS A 22 -38.46 8.43 -13.28
C CYS A 22 -38.17 6.96 -13.54
N GLU A 23 -36.91 6.64 -13.87
CA GLU A 23 -36.48 5.25 -13.96
C GLU A 23 -35.74 4.85 -12.69
N PHE A 24 -36.25 3.80 -12.06
CA PHE A 24 -35.62 3.15 -10.93
C PHE A 24 -34.71 2.05 -11.47
N THR A 25 -33.42 2.33 -11.58
CA THR A 25 -32.44 1.31 -11.94
C THR A 25 -32.11 0.51 -10.67
N ARG A 26 -32.82 -0.60 -10.50
CA ARG A 26 -32.51 -1.58 -9.46
C ARG A 26 -31.20 -2.26 -9.85
N CYS A 27 -30.10 -1.96 -9.17
CA CYS A 27 -28.90 -2.77 -9.32
C CYS A 27 -29.22 -4.15 -8.74
N PRO A 28 -29.30 -5.24 -9.52
CA PRO A 28 -29.73 -6.55 -9.02
C PRO A 28 -28.76 -7.14 -7.99
N ARG A 29 -27.57 -6.53 -7.86
CA ARG A 29 -26.44 -6.94 -7.02
C ARG A 29 -25.74 -5.73 -6.36
N GLY A 30 -26.50 -4.73 -5.90
CA GLY A 30 -25.94 -3.68 -5.04
C GLY A 30 -25.61 -4.23 -3.65
N VAL A 31 -24.40 -3.96 -3.16
CA VAL A 31 -23.74 -4.49 -1.94
C VAL A 31 -24.73 -4.99 -0.88
N VAL A 32 -24.73 -6.30 -0.67
CA VAL A 32 -25.45 -6.96 0.44
C VAL A 32 -24.88 -6.40 1.74
N PRO A 33 -25.70 -6.02 2.74
CA PRO A 33 -25.17 -5.63 4.05
C PRO A 33 -24.32 -6.77 4.61
N GLU A 34 -23.00 -6.55 4.65
CA GLU A 34 -22.07 -7.57 5.12
C GLU A 34 -22.15 -7.68 6.64
N THR A 35 -22.36 -8.90 7.13
CA THR A 35 -22.28 -9.16 8.57
C THR A 35 -20.81 -9.18 9.02
N THR A 36 -20.57 -8.94 10.31
CA THR A 36 -19.23 -9.07 10.92
C THR A 36 -18.55 -10.38 10.53
N PHE A 37 -19.29 -11.50 10.57
CA PHE A 37 -18.76 -12.82 10.20
C PHE A 37 -18.37 -12.92 8.73
N THR A 38 -19.13 -12.29 7.83
CA THR A 38 -18.80 -12.22 6.41
C THR A 38 -17.51 -11.43 6.18
N ILE A 39 -17.36 -10.27 6.82
CA ILE A 39 -16.14 -9.44 6.72
C ILE A 39 -14.94 -10.24 7.26
N VAL A 40 -15.06 -10.84 8.44
CA VAL A 40 -14.00 -11.67 9.04
C VAL A 40 -13.61 -12.81 8.09
N GLY A 41 -14.59 -13.57 7.60
CA GLY A 41 -14.34 -14.72 6.71
C GLY A 41 -13.66 -14.33 5.40
N GLN A 42 -13.97 -13.16 4.85
CA GLN A 42 -13.35 -12.67 3.61
C GLN A 42 -11.96 -12.06 3.82
N VAL A 43 -11.70 -11.42 4.97
CA VAL A 43 -10.46 -10.66 5.21
C VAL A 43 -9.35 -11.50 5.84
N VAL A 44 -9.69 -12.48 6.69
CA VAL A 44 -8.68 -13.27 7.44
C VAL A 44 -7.69 -13.95 6.51
N VAL A 45 -8.15 -14.68 5.50
CA VAL A 45 -7.27 -15.45 4.61
C VAL A 45 -6.36 -14.53 3.78
N PRO A 46 -6.87 -13.48 3.09
CA PRO A 46 -6.02 -12.55 2.37
C PRO A 46 -5.01 -11.81 3.26
N VAL A 47 -5.40 -11.39 4.47
CA VAL A 47 -4.49 -10.68 5.39
C VAL A 47 -3.38 -11.61 5.89
N LEU A 48 -3.71 -12.86 6.23
CA LEU A 48 -2.69 -13.86 6.59
C LEU A 48 -1.74 -14.13 5.43
N LEU A 49 -2.28 -14.37 4.23
CA LEU A 49 -1.48 -14.54 3.01
C LEU A 49 -0.54 -13.34 2.80
N SER A 50 -1.05 -12.13 2.99
CA SER A 50 -0.27 -10.91 2.90
C SER A 50 0.90 -10.86 3.89
N GLY A 51 0.65 -11.19 5.16
CA GLY A 51 1.70 -11.27 6.16
C GLY A 51 2.76 -12.31 5.84
N PHE A 52 2.36 -13.48 5.30
CA PHE A 52 3.33 -14.47 4.80
C PHE A 52 4.17 -13.93 3.65
N GLY A 53 3.54 -13.26 2.67
CA GLY A 53 4.24 -12.64 1.55
C GLY A 53 5.23 -11.56 1.99
N MET A 54 4.86 -10.73 2.95
CA MET A 54 5.73 -9.67 3.48
C MET A 54 6.87 -10.21 4.34
N ALA A 55 6.62 -11.27 5.12
CA ALA A 55 7.68 -11.99 5.83
C ALA A 55 8.67 -12.63 4.84
N ALA A 56 8.17 -13.29 3.78
CA ALA A 56 9.00 -13.85 2.72
C ALA A 56 9.79 -12.77 1.98
N ALA A 57 9.21 -11.58 1.74
CA ALA A 57 9.90 -10.45 1.14
C ALA A 57 11.02 -9.91 2.04
N GLY A 58 10.81 -9.86 3.36
CA GLY A 58 11.85 -9.50 4.34
C GLY A 58 13.05 -10.47 4.31
N LEU A 59 12.77 -11.78 4.26
CA LEU A 59 13.80 -12.83 4.13
C LEU A 59 14.53 -12.76 2.78
N LEU A 60 13.78 -12.52 1.70
CA LEU A 60 14.33 -12.33 0.37
C LEU A 60 15.26 -11.11 0.33
N MET A 61 14.86 -9.99 0.94
CA MET A 61 15.69 -8.79 1.06
C MET A 61 16.98 -9.08 1.86
N ASN A 62 16.88 -9.82 2.97
CA ASN A 62 18.04 -10.25 3.76
C ASN A 62 19.04 -11.08 2.93
N THR A 63 18.55 -11.82 1.92
CA THR A 63 19.39 -12.59 0.99
C THR A 63 19.98 -11.68 -0.11
N ILE A 64 19.14 -10.87 -0.76
CA ILE A 64 19.50 -10.02 -1.90
C ILE A 64 20.54 -8.95 -1.53
N GLN A 65 20.50 -8.41 -0.30
CA GLN A 65 21.46 -7.38 0.13
C GLN A 65 22.92 -7.86 0.10
N HIS A 66 23.16 -9.17 0.10
CA HIS A 66 24.50 -9.77 0.02
C HIS A 66 24.92 -10.13 -1.42
N TRP A 67 24.08 -9.89 -2.42
CA TRP A 67 24.42 -10.17 -3.82
C TRP A 67 25.46 -9.16 -4.35
N PRO A 68 26.37 -9.57 -5.28
CA PRO A 68 27.45 -8.73 -5.78
C PRO A 68 27.01 -7.35 -6.26
N VAL A 69 25.88 -7.28 -6.97
CA VAL A 69 25.32 -6.03 -7.50
C VAL A 69 24.90 -5.05 -6.41
N PHE A 70 24.35 -5.54 -5.28
CA PHE A 70 23.92 -4.69 -4.16
C PHE A 70 25.10 -4.30 -3.25
N THR A 71 26.17 -5.10 -3.23
CA THR A 71 27.40 -4.76 -2.50
C THR A 71 28.27 -3.75 -3.25
N GLU A 72 28.30 -3.83 -4.58
CA GLU A 72 29.07 -2.93 -5.45
C GLU A 72 28.31 -1.62 -5.68
N VAL A 73 27.01 -1.68 -5.98
CA VAL A 73 26.15 -0.50 -6.19
C VAL A 73 25.24 -0.31 -4.97
N LYS A 74 25.80 0.24 -3.89
CA LYS A 74 25.10 0.43 -2.60
C LYS A 74 23.83 1.26 -2.72
N ASP A 75 23.77 2.17 -3.70
CA ASP A 75 22.63 3.04 -3.95
C ASP A 75 21.36 2.26 -4.38
N LEU A 76 21.50 1.00 -4.83
CA LEU A 76 20.36 0.12 -5.09
C LEU A 76 19.57 -0.20 -3.81
N LEU A 77 20.20 -0.25 -2.65
CA LEU A 77 19.49 -0.44 -1.38
C LEU A 77 18.62 0.78 -1.02
N THR A 78 19.05 1.98 -1.43
CA THR A 78 18.26 3.22 -1.28
C THR A 78 17.01 3.22 -2.16
N LEU A 79 17.01 2.45 -3.26
CA LEU A 79 15.84 2.30 -4.14
C LEU A 79 14.78 1.34 -3.60
N VAL A 80 15.15 0.42 -2.71
CA VAL A 80 14.22 -0.61 -2.24
C VAL A 80 12.99 -0.01 -1.55
N PRO A 81 13.09 0.89 -0.55
CA PRO A 81 11.91 1.43 0.11
C PRO A 81 10.98 2.21 -0.83
N PRO A 82 11.46 3.13 -1.71
CA PRO A 82 10.59 3.80 -2.69
C PRO A 82 9.91 2.84 -3.66
N LEU A 83 10.62 1.82 -4.17
CA LEU A 83 10.06 0.85 -5.12
C LEU A 83 9.05 -0.08 -4.47
N VAL A 84 9.32 -0.58 -3.25
CA VAL A 84 8.35 -1.36 -2.48
C VAL A 84 7.14 -0.51 -2.08
N GLY A 85 7.36 0.78 -1.79
CA GLY A 85 6.29 1.75 -1.51
C GLY A 85 5.36 2.02 -2.71
N LEU A 86 5.76 1.68 -3.94
CA LEU A 86 4.89 1.76 -5.13
C LEU A 86 3.62 0.92 -4.96
N LYS A 87 3.70 -0.19 -4.22
CA LYS A 87 2.55 -1.02 -3.88
C LYS A 87 1.42 -0.20 -3.25
N GLY A 88 1.73 0.52 -2.17
CA GLY A 88 0.75 1.33 -1.44
C GLY A 88 0.17 2.46 -2.30
N ASN A 89 0.99 3.01 -3.19
CA ASN A 89 0.62 4.20 -3.96
C ASN A 89 -0.13 3.88 -5.26
N LEU A 90 0.29 2.83 -5.98
CA LEU A 90 -0.16 2.53 -7.34
C LEU A 90 -1.04 1.28 -7.41
N GLU A 91 -0.61 0.20 -6.75
CA GLU A 91 -1.31 -1.09 -6.83
C GLU A 91 -2.54 -1.09 -5.96
N MET A 92 -2.45 -0.59 -4.73
CA MET A 92 -3.60 -0.51 -3.83
C MET A 92 -4.63 0.52 -4.32
N THR A 93 -4.21 1.59 -5.01
CA THR A 93 -5.15 2.53 -5.65
C THR A 93 -5.79 1.94 -6.89
N LEU A 94 -5.06 1.15 -7.70
CA LEU A 94 -5.65 0.35 -8.77
C LEU A 94 -6.66 -0.67 -8.21
N ALA A 95 -6.31 -1.36 -7.13
CA ALA A 95 -7.17 -2.29 -6.42
C ALA A 95 -8.47 -1.61 -6.01
N SER A 96 -8.39 -0.45 -5.35
CA SER A 96 -9.58 0.29 -4.91
C SER A 96 -10.44 0.71 -6.09
N ARG A 97 -9.87 1.34 -7.12
CA ARG A 97 -10.62 1.79 -8.31
C ARG A 97 -11.34 0.64 -9.02
N LEU A 98 -10.66 -0.48 -9.21
CA LEU A 98 -11.27 -1.65 -9.85
C LEU A 98 -12.32 -2.30 -8.95
N SER A 99 -12.11 -2.31 -7.62
CA SER A 99 -13.05 -2.88 -6.66
C SER A 99 -14.31 -2.02 -6.52
N THR A 100 -14.18 -0.68 -6.46
CA THR A 100 -15.28 0.27 -6.58
C THR A 100 -16.03 0.09 -7.90
N ALA A 101 -15.32 -0.03 -9.03
CA ALA A 101 -15.95 -0.26 -10.33
C ALA A 101 -16.68 -1.62 -10.41
N ALA A 102 -16.17 -2.65 -9.73
CA ALA A 102 -16.82 -3.95 -9.56
C ALA A 102 -18.08 -3.86 -8.70
N ASN A 103 -18.00 -3.19 -7.56
CA ASN A 103 -19.10 -3.08 -6.60
C ASN A 103 -20.22 -2.17 -7.09
N THR A 104 -19.91 -1.14 -7.87
CA THR A 104 -20.88 -0.26 -8.54
C THR A 104 -21.49 -0.86 -9.81
N GLY A 105 -21.01 -2.02 -10.27
CA GLY A 105 -21.52 -2.73 -11.46
C GLY A 105 -21.00 -2.17 -12.79
N ARG A 106 -20.03 -1.26 -12.76
CA ARG A 106 -19.50 -0.59 -13.96
C ARG A 106 -18.73 -1.54 -14.89
N ILE A 107 -18.18 -2.62 -14.33
CA ILE A 107 -17.47 -3.67 -15.09
C ILE A 107 -18.34 -4.89 -15.42
N ASP A 108 -19.66 -4.82 -15.20
CA ASP A 108 -20.56 -5.92 -15.60
C ASP A 108 -20.80 -5.93 -17.12
N ASP A 109 -20.67 -4.78 -17.80
CA ASP A 109 -20.69 -4.69 -19.27
C ASP A 109 -19.28 -4.98 -19.86
N PRO A 110 -19.12 -5.90 -20.83
CA PRO A 110 -17.81 -6.26 -21.37
C PRO A 110 -17.03 -5.11 -22.04
N ARG A 111 -17.72 -4.16 -22.66
CA ARG A 111 -17.06 -3.03 -23.35
C ARG A 111 -16.55 -2.02 -22.33
N GLU A 112 -17.39 -1.68 -21.36
CA GLU A 112 -17.01 -0.83 -20.23
C GLU A 112 -15.92 -1.48 -19.37
N GLN A 113 -16.02 -2.79 -19.13
CA GLN A 113 -14.99 -3.57 -18.44
C GLN A 113 -13.64 -3.43 -19.14
N HIS A 114 -13.57 -3.68 -20.44
CA HIS A 114 -12.32 -3.55 -21.20
C HIS A 114 -11.78 -2.12 -21.12
N ARG A 115 -12.62 -1.10 -21.31
CA ARG A 115 -12.21 0.32 -21.26
C ARG A 115 -11.70 0.73 -19.87
N VAL A 116 -12.39 0.35 -18.80
CA VAL A 116 -11.99 0.67 -17.42
C VAL A 116 -10.67 -0.02 -17.09
N ILE A 117 -10.53 -1.31 -17.42
CA ILE A 117 -9.31 -2.07 -17.15
C ILE A 117 -8.14 -1.55 -17.97
N SER A 118 -8.29 -1.43 -19.30
CA SER A 118 -7.19 -1.04 -20.18
C SER A 118 -6.67 0.36 -19.85
N SER A 119 -7.55 1.33 -19.57
CA SER A 119 -7.13 2.68 -19.22
C SER A 119 -6.50 2.76 -17.82
N ASN A 120 -6.98 2.00 -16.83
CA ASN A 120 -6.35 1.97 -15.50
C ASN A 120 -5.00 1.24 -15.50
N LEU A 121 -4.87 0.16 -16.27
CA LEU A 121 -3.58 -0.51 -16.49
C LEU A 121 -2.60 0.40 -17.23
N ALA A 122 -3.07 1.15 -18.23
CA ALA A 122 -2.21 2.11 -18.91
C ALA A 122 -1.78 3.26 -17.98
N LEU A 123 -2.66 3.74 -17.10
CA LEU A 123 -2.33 4.75 -16.11
C LEU A 123 -1.28 4.27 -15.11
N ILE A 124 -1.41 3.05 -14.57
CA ILE A 124 -0.43 2.53 -13.62
C ILE A 124 0.96 2.37 -14.28
N GLN A 125 1.02 2.01 -15.57
CA GLN A 125 2.30 1.96 -16.29
C GLN A 125 2.98 3.34 -16.37
N VAL A 126 2.22 4.38 -16.69
CA VAL A 126 2.76 5.75 -16.77
C VAL A 126 3.22 6.22 -15.38
N GLN A 127 2.42 5.95 -14.35
CA GLN A 127 2.78 6.30 -12.97
C GLN A 127 4.03 5.54 -12.51
N ALA A 128 4.13 4.24 -12.78
CA ALA A 128 5.27 3.41 -12.41
C ALA A 128 6.57 3.88 -13.08
N ALA A 129 6.54 4.21 -14.37
CA ALA A 129 7.70 4.76 -15.08
C ALA A 129 8.19 6.08 -14.45
N VAL A 130 7.26 7.00 -14.16
CA VAL A 130 7.60 8.30 -13.57
C VAL A 130 8.12 8.14 -12.14
N VAL A 131 7.43 7.36 -11.29
CA VAL A 131 7.87 7.19 -9.89
C VAL A 131 9.15 6.37 -9.80
N GLY A 132 9.36 5.38 -10.67
CA GLY A 132 10.64 4.66 -10.79
C GLY A 132 11.80 5.59 -11.15
N LEU A 133 11.58 6.55 -12.06
CA LEU A 133 12.57 7.58 -12.37
C LEU A 133 12.81 8.53 -11.18
N LEU A 134 11.75 8.97 -10.51
CA LEU A 134 11.87 9.82 -9.31
C LEU A 134 12.64 9.12 -8.18
N ALA A 135 12.41 7.82 -7.98
CA ALA A 135 13.16 7.01 -7.03
C ALA A 135 14.65 6.94 -7.39
N ALA A 136 14.98 6.75 -8.67
CA ALA A 136 16.36 6.77 -9.16
C ALA A 136 17.04 8.12 -8.89
N VAL A 137 16.38 9.22 -9.25
CA VAL A 137 16.89 10.57 -9.01
C VAL A 137 17.08 10.83 -7.51
N ALA A 138 16.13 10.43 -6.67
CA ALA A 138 16.24 10.59 -5.22
C ALA A 138 17.42 9.81 -4.64
N ALA A 139 17.64 8.57 -5.09
CA ALA A 139 18.79 7.77 -4.67
C ALA A 139 20.12 8.43 -5.07
N LEU A 140 20.24 8.93 -6.30
CA LEU A 140 21.44 9.63 -6.78
C LEU A 140 21.73 10.92 -6.00
N LEU A 141 20.68 11.70 -5.67
CA LEU A 141 20.83 12.91 -4.86
C LEU A 141 21.29 12.60 -3.44
N LEU A 142 20.78 11.52 -2.84
CA LEU A 142 21.20 11.06 -1.51
C LEU A 142 22.64 10.52 -1.51
N GLY A 143 23.03 9.79 -2.55
CA GLY A 143 24.41 9.32 -2.71
C GLY A 143 25.40 10.49 -2.86
N ALA A 144 25.06 11.46 -3.72
CA ALA A 144 25.84 12.68 -3.89
C ALA A 144 25.96 13.50 -2.57
N ALA A 145 24.87 13.64 -1.82
CA ALA A 145 24.87 14.34 -0.54
C ALA A 145 25.70 13.60 0.54
N SER A 146 25.91 12.30 0.39
CA SER A 146 26.74 11.47 1.27
C SER A 146 28.21 11.48 0.89
N GLY A 147 28.60 12.24 -0.14
CA GLY A 147 29.99 12.39 -0.59
C GLY A 147 30.49 11.25 -1.47
N GLN A 148 29.59 10.43 -2.05
CA GLN A 148 29.97 9.41 -3.03
C GLN A 148 30.26 10.06 -4.40
N GLU A 149 31.29 9.60 -5.09
CA GLU A 149 31.57 10.02 -6.46
C GLU A 149 30.48 9.48 -7.40
N LEU A 150 29.92 10.36 -8.24
CA LEU A 150 28.90 9.98 -9.22
C LEU A 150 29.56 9.37 -10.46
N ASP A 151 29.65 8.05 -10.53
CA ASP A 151 30.00 7.38 -11.78
C ASP A 151 28.78 7.40 -12.73
N ALA A 152 28.96 7.96 -13.92
CA ALA A 152 27.92 8.05 -14.94
C ALA A 152 27.35 6.67 -15.31
N ALA A 153 28.18 5.63 -15.31
CA ALA A 153 27.72 4.28 -15.61
C ALA A 153 26.95 3.63 -14.44
N GLU A 154 27.24 3.99 -13.18
CA GLU A 154 26.40 3.59 -12.03
C GLU A 154 25.05 4.28 -12.09
N ALA A 155 25.04 5.58 -12.38
CA ALA A 155 23.81 6.35 -12.50
C ALA A 155 22.90 5.81 -13.62
N GLU A 156 23.49 5.43 -14.75
CA GLU A 156 22.76 4.84 -15.87
C GLU A 156 22.16 3.47 -15.52
N VAL A 157 22.94 2.57 -14.91
CA VAL A 157 22.45 1.26 -14.45
C VAL A 157 21.34 1.42 -13.41
N LEU A 158 21.50 2.36 -12.47
CA LEU A 158 20.53 2.63 -11.42
C LEU A 158 19.20 3.16 -11.98
N CYS A 159 19.26 4.12 -12.90
CA CYS A 159 18.07 4.66 -13.56
C CYS A 159 17.33 3.61 -14.38
N ALA A 160 18.06 2.86 -15.21
CA ALA A 160 17.47 1.82 -16.05
C ALA A 160 16.83 0.72 -15.20
N SER A 161 17.56 0.24 -14.19
CA SER A 161 17.07 -0.82 -13.30
C SER A 161 15.82 -0.39 -12.55
N SER A 162 15.78 0.85 -12.03
CA SER A 162 14.62 1.38 -11.32
C SER A 162 13.37 1.49 -12.20
N VAL A 163 13.49 2.13 -13.37
CA VAL A 163 12.35 2.35 -14.27
C VAL A 163 11.80 1.04 -14.82
N ILE A 164 12.68 0.14 -15.26
CA ILE A 164 12.28 -1.15 -15.84
C ILE A 164 11.64 -2.05 -14.78
N THR A 165 12.23 -2.09 -13.58
CA THR A 165 11.67 -2.84 -12.45
C THR A 165 10.29 -2.32 -12.10
N ALA A 166 10.13 -1.01 -11.93
CA ALA A 166 8.84 -0.40 -11.60
C ALA A 166 7.78 -0.72 -12.67
N PHE A 167 8.14 -0.60 -13.96
CA PHE A 167 7.24 -0.91 -15.06
C PHE A 167 6.82 -2.39 -15.10
N LEU A 168 7.79 -3.31 -15.03
CA LEU A 168 7.52 -4.76 -15.06
C LEU A 168 6.73 -5.21 -13.84
N ALA A 169 7.06 -4.72 -12.65
CA ALA A 169 6.32 -4.99 -11.42
C ALA A 169 4.88 -4.50 -11.53
N ALA A 170 4.67 -3.24 -11.92
CA ALA A 170 3.33 -2.67 -12.11
C ALA A 170 2.51 -3.41 -13.19
N CYS A 171 3.16 -3.94 -14.22
CA CYS A 171 2.50 -4.77 -15.24
C CYS A 171 2.04 -6.11 -14.66
N ALA A 172 2.94 -6.85 -14.03
CA ALA A 172 2.64 -8.14 -13.42
C ALA A 172 1.56 -8.02 -12.34
N LEU A 173 1.69 -7.03 -11.46
CA LEU A 173 0.77 -6.80 -10.35
C LEU A 173 -0.55 -6.23 -10.85
N GLY A 174 -0.54 -5.31 -11.82
CA GLY A 174 -1.77 -4.82 -12.44
C GLY A 174 -2.61 -5.92 -13.07
N MET A 175 -1.98 -6.85 -13.80
CA MET A 175 -2.68 -8.00 -14.38
C MET A 175 -3.22 -8.95 -13.32
N LEU A 176 -2.43 -9.24 -12.28
CA LEU A 176 -2.87 -10.02 -11.13
C LEU A 176 -4.09 -9.39 -10.46
N MET A 177 -4.08 -8.08 -10.24
CA MET A 177 -5.18 -7.34 -9.62
C MET A 177 -6.47 -7.43 -10.42
N VAL A 178 -6.38 -7.30 -11.74
CA VAL A 178 -7.53 -7.47 -12.63
C VAL A 178 -8.12 -8.87 -12.49
N CYS A 179 -7.29 -9.91 -12.46
CA CYS A 179 -7.73 -11.30 -12.27
C CYS A 179 -8.44 -11.48 -10.92
N ILE A 180 -7.89 -10.93 -9.84
CA ILE A 180 -8.46 -11.04 -8.49
C ILE A 180 -9.82 -10.32 -8.41
N VAL A 181 -9.91 -9.09 -8.91
CA VAL A 181 -11.16 -8.30 -8.83
C VAL A 181 -12.28 -8.94 -9.66
N ILE A 182 -11.99 -9.36 -10.90
CA ILE A 182 -12.97 -10.06 -11.74
C ILE A 182 -13.35 -11.41 -11.11
N GLY A 183 -12.37 -12.14 -10.58
CA GLY A 183 -12.60 -13.41 -9.88
C GLY A 183 -13.50 -13.24 -8.66
N ALA A 184 -13.21 -12.27 -7.80
CA ALA A 184 -14.02 -11.93 -6.63
C ALA A 184 -15.46 -11.56 -7.03
N ARG A 185 -15.62 -10.73 -8.08
CA ARG A 185 -16.94 -10.36 -8.61
C ARG A 185 -17.73 -11.59 -9.10
N LYS A 186 -17.08 -12.55 -9.76
CA LYS A 186 -17.71 -13.81 -10.22
C LYS A 186 -18.07 -14.74 -9.07
N LEU A 187 -17.26 -14.77 -8.01
CA LEU A 187 -17.48 -15.58 -6.81
C LEU A 187 -18.46 -14.93 -5.81
N GLY A 188 -18.92 -13.70 -6.07
CA GLY A 188 -19.82 -12.97 -5.18
C GLY A 188 -19.15 -12.49 -3.89
N VAL A 189 -17.82 -12.39 -3.89
CA VAL A 189 -17.03 -11.92 -2.75
C VAL A 189 -16.65 -10.46 -2.96
N ASN A 190 -16.62 -9.65 -1.89
CA ASN A 190 -16.31 -8.24 -2.04
C ASN A 190 -14.82 -8.06 -2.38
N PRO A 191 -14.50 -7.50 -3.57
CA PRO A 191 -13.12 -7.28 -3.97
C PRO A 191 -12.36 -6.33 -3.03
N ASP A 192 -13.03 -5.38 -2.36
CA ASP A 192 -12.40 -4.46 -1.39
C ASP A 192 -11.70 -5.21 -0.23
N ASN A 193 -12.17 -6.41 0.11
CA ASN A 193 -11.64 -7.22 1.21
C ASN A 193 -10.45 -8.10 0.81
N ILE A 194 -10.32 -8.40 -0.48
CA ILE A 194 -9.40 -9.45 -0.97
C ILE A 194 -8.29 -8.84 -1.83
N ALA A 195 -8.64 -7.90 -2.70
CA ALA A 195 -7.78 -7.38 -3.75
C ALA A 195 -6.48 -6.80 -3.15
N THR A 196 -6.61 -5.88 -2.21
CA THR A 196 -5.48 -5.18 -1.60
C THR A 196 -4.51 -6.10 -0.83
N PRO A 197 -4.95 -6.99 0.10
CA PRO A 197 -4.01 -7.86 0.80
C PRO A 197 -3.27 -8.85 -0.11
N ILE A 198 -3.94 -9.39 -1.13
CA ILE A 198 -3.28 -10.30 -2.08
C ILE A 198 -2.28 -9.53 -2.95
N ALA A 199 -2.62 -8.32 -3.41
CA ALA A 199 -1.68 -7.42 -4.08
C ALA A 199 -0.41 -7.28 -3.25
N ALA A 200 -0.60 -7.02 -1.95
CA ALA A 200 0.49 -6.77 -1.05
C ALA A 200 1.35 -7.99 -0.74
N SER A 201 0.74 -9.18 -0.70
CA SER A 201 1.47 -10.43 -0.52
C SER A 201 2.51 -10.66 -1.62
N LEU A 202 2.11 -10.38 -2.87
CA LEU A 202 2.91 -10.69 -4.05
C LEU A 202 3.73 -9.50 -4.53
N GLY A 203 3.29 -8.28 -4.20
CA GLY A 203 3.89 -7.02 -4.65
C GLY A 203 5.34 -6.88 -4.23
N ASP A 204 5.62 -7.02 -2.93
CA ASP A 204 6.97 -6.87 -2.41
C ASP A 204 7.91 -7.95 -2.97
N LEU A 205 7.42 -9.19 -3.06
CA LEU A 205 8.18 -10.32 -3.62
C LEU A 205 8.52 -10.11 -5.10
N ILE A 206 7.53 -9.74 -5.92
CA ILE A 206 7.70 -9.50 -7.35
C ILE A 206 8.64 -8.31 -7.56
N THR A 207 8.45 -7.22 -6.83
CA THR A 207 9.25 -6.00 -6.97
C THR A 207 10.70 -6.23 -6.59
N LEU A 208 10.97 -6.86 -5.44
CA LEU A 208 12.35 -7.16 -5.00
C LEU A 208 13.04 -8.18 -5.91
N SER A 209 12.32 -9.21 -6.35
CA SER A 209 12.87 -10.23 -7.28
C SER A 209 13.21 -9.61 -8.63
N LEU A 210 12.31 -8.79 -9.18
CA LEU A 210 12.56 -8.07 -10.43
C LEU A 210 13.69 -7.06 -10.27
N LEU A 211 13.75 -6.32 -9.16
CA LEU A 211 14.84 -5.38 -8.91
C LEU A 211 16.18 -6.09 -8.95
N ALA A 212 16.30 -7.20 -8.21
CA ALA A 212 17.55 -7.95 -8.14
C ALA A 212 17.94 -8.58 -9.48
N PHE A 213 16.97 -9.11 -10.23
CA PHE A 213 17.24 -9.71 -11.54
C PHE A 213 17.62 -8.65 -12.58
N VAL A 214 16.85 -7.56 -12.67
CA VAL A 214 17.07 -6.48 -13.63
C VAL A 214 18.37 -5.75 -13.31
N SER A 215 18.65 -5.43 -12.04
CA SER A 215 19.91 -4.80 -11.65
C SER A 215 21.11 -5.68 -11.97
N SER A 216 21.04 -6.98 -11.66
CA SER A 216 22.11 -7.93 -11.99
C SER A 216 22.34 -8.04 -13.51
N PHE A 217 21.27 -7.99 -14.30
CA PHE A 217 21.35 -8.02 -15.76
C PHE A 217 22.07 -6.78 -16.32
N PHE A 218 21.69 -5.59 -15.88
CA PHE A 218 22.33 -4.34 -16.32
C PHE A 218 23.75 -4.20 -15.80
N HIS A 219 24.02 -4.65 -14.57
CA HIS A 219 25.36 -4.65 -14.00
C HIS A 219 26.31 -5.53 -14.80
N LYS A 220 25.88 -6.76 -15.16
CA LYS A 220 26.67 -7.68 -15.99
C LYS A 220 26.96 -7.14 -17.40
N HIS A 221 26.09 -6.30 -17.93
CA HIS A 221 26.23 -5.73 -19.28
C HIS A 221 26.57 -4.23 -19.27
N ARG A 222 27.13 -3.73 -18.16
CA ARG A 222 27.46 -2.31 -17.97
C ARG A 222 28.40 -1.76 -19.05
N ASP A 223 29.30 -2.59 -19.56
CA ASP A 223 30.24 -2.20 -20.63
C ASP A 223 29.55 -2.03 -22.00
N SER A 224 28.30 -2.48 -22.15
CA SER A 224 27.53 -2.33 -23.38
C SER A 224 26.92 -0.94 -23.50
N ARG A 225 27.63 -0.05 -24.19
CA ARG A 225 27.24 1.37 -24.40
C ARG A 225 25.87 1.60 -25.05
N TYR A 226 25.30 0.60 -25.72
CA TYR A 226 24.04 0.72 -26.46
C TYR A 226 22.85 0.01 -25.81
N LEU A 227 23.08 -0.94 -24.90
CA LEU A 227 22.00 -1.76 -24.34
C LEU A 227 21.05 -0.93 -23.49
N THR A 228 21.58 -0.20 -22.51
CA THR A 228 20.79 0.63 -21.60
C THR A 228 19.99 1.73 -22.31
N PRO A 229 20.56 2.54 -23.21
CA PRO A 229 19.78 3.57 -23.90
C PRO A 229 18.71 2.97 -24.82
N LEU A 230 19.00 1.83 -25.48
CA LEU A 230 18.01 1.16 -26.34
C LEU A 230 16.80 0.69 -25.53
N VAL A 231 17.02 0.07 -24.38
CA VAL A 231 15.93 -0.38 -23.50
C VAL A 231 15.15 0.81 -22.96
N CYS A 232 15.83 1.88 -22.52
CA CYS A 232 15.18 3.12 -22.08
C CYS A 232 14.29 3.75 -23.17
N ILE A 233 14.75 3.78 -24.42
CA ILE A 233 13.94 4.26 -25.57
C ILE A 233 12.70 3.39 -25.75
N GLY A 234 12.85 2.05 -25.67
CA GLY A 234 11.73 1.11 -25.77
C GLY A 234 10.65 1.34 -24.70
N PHE A 235 11.04 1.47 -23.43
CA PHE A 235 10.11 1.75 -22.33
C PHE A 235 9.50 3.15 -22.41
N THR A 236 10.24 4.13 -22.93
CA THR A 236 9.70 5.48 -23.18
C THR A 236 8.60 5.44 -24.25
N ALA A 237 8.83 4.72 -25.36
CA ALA A 237 7.83 4.52 -26.41
C ALA A 237 6.59 3.78 -25.88
N LEU A 238 6.79 2.75 -25.05
CA LEU A 238 5.70 2.01 -24.42
C LEU A 238 4.90 2.91 -23.45
N THR A 239 5.57 3.75 -22.67
CA THR A 239 4.92 4.73 -21.79
C THR A 239 4.10 5.73 -22.60
N ALA A 240 4.60 6.20 -23.73
CA ALA A 240 3.84 7.06 -24.63
C ALA A 240 2.57 6.35 -25.17
N ALA A 241 2.67 5.08 -25.55
CA ALA A 241 1.51 4.27 -25.95
C ALA A 241 0.49 4.14 -24.80
N CYS A 242 0.94 3.90 -23.57
CA CYS A 242 0.09 3.88 -22.38
C CYS A 242 -0.62 5.22 -22.16
N ILE A 243 0.03 6.36 -22.37
CA ILE A 243 -0.63 7.68 -22.30
C ILE A 243 -1.78 7.77 -23.31
N LEU A 244 -1.59 7.25 -24.53
CA LEU A 244 -2.64 7.25 -25.56
C LEU A 244 -3.83 6.37 -25.17
N ILE A 245 -3.59 5.21 -24.55
CA ILE A 245 -4.63 4.30 -24.06
C ILE A 245 -5.37 4.90 -22.85
N ALA A 246 -4.65 5.53 -21.92
CA ALA A 246 -5.23 6.20 -20.75
C ALA A 246 -6.16 7.35 -21.15
N LYS A 247 -5.86 8.04 -22.27
CA LYS A 247 -6.69 9.12 -22.82
C LYS A 247 -8.09 8.70 -23.29
N GLN A 248 -8.34 7.41 -23.46
CA GLN A 248 -9.64 6.90 -23.88
C GLN A 248 -10.72 6.99 -22.78
N ASN A 249 -10.33 7.20 -21.52
CA ASN A 249 -11.26 7.21 -20.39
C ASN A 249 -11.15 8.54 -19.60
N PRO A 250 -12.16 9.43 -19.65
CA PRO A 250 -12.07 10.77 -19.04
C PRO A 250 -11.73 10.82 -17.54
N PRO A 251 -12.28 9.95 -16.66
CA PRO A 251 -11.87 9.87 -15.26
C PRO A 251 -10.37 9.57 -15.09
N VAL A 252 -9.83 8.64 -15.88
CA VAL A 252 -8.40 8.27 -15.86
C VAL A 252 -7.52 9.44 -16.31
N VAL A 253 -7.98 10.23 -17.29
CA VAL A 253 -7.26 11.46 -17.72
C VAL A 253 -7.18 12.49 -16.61
N LYS A 254 -8.23 12.62 -15.79
CA LYS A 254 -8.23 13.53 -14.62
C LYS A 254 -7.12 13.11 -13.64
N ILE A 255 -7.01 11.82 -13.36
CA ILE A 255 -5.98 11.24 -12.49
C ILE A 255 -4.59 11.46 -13.08
N LEU A 256 -4.42 11.25 -14.39
CA LEU A 256 -3.14 11.49 -15.07
C LEU A 256 -2.67 12.95 -14.98
N LYS A 257 -3.58 13.91 -14.82
CA LYS A 257 -3.24 15.34 -14.71
C LYS A 257 -3.02 15.79 -13.28
N VAL A 258 -3.83 15.31 -12.33
CA VAL A 258 -3.93 15.88 -10.97
C VAL A 258 -3.48 14.89 -9.89
N GLY A 259 -3.47 13.59 -10.16
CA GLY A 259 -3.20 12.52 -9.19
C GLY A 259 -1.73 12.36 -8.78
N TRP A 260 -0.82 13.23 -9.23
CA TRP A 260 0.60 13.16 -8.88
C TRP A 260 0.89 13.60 -7.45
N PHE A 261 0.14 14.57 -6.94
CA PHE A 261 0.40 15.13 -5.61
C PHE A 261 0.29 14.08 -4.49
N PRO A 262 -0.77 13.23 -4.44
CA PRO A 262 -0.82 12.13 -3.47
C PRO A 262 0.34 11.16 -3.55
N ILE A 263 0.72 10.76 -4.77
CA ILE A 263 1.76 9.75 -5.02
C ILE A 263 3.13 10.27 -4.60
N VAL A 264 3.49 11.48 -5.03
CA VAL A 264 4.79 12.09 -4.69
C VAL A 264 4.89 12.36 -3.20
N LEU A 265 3.84 12.89 -2.58
CA LEU A 265 3.85 13.13 -1.13
C LEU A 265 3.98 11.82 -0.34
N ALA A 266 3.23 10.79 -0.72
CA ALA A 266 3.34 9.47 -0.09
C ALA A 266 4.75 8.87 -0.21
N MET A 267 5.37 8.97 -1.39
CA MET A 267 6.75 8.53 -1.61
C MET A 267 7.75 9.29 -0.72
N LEU A 268 7.58 10.61 -0.54
CA LEU A 268 8.42 11.42 0.35
C LEU A 268 8.25 11.00 1.81
N VAL A 269 7.01 10.81 2.27
CA VAL A 269 6.72 10.39 3.65
C VAL A 269 7.26 8.98 3.92
N SER A 270 7.04 8.03 3.03
CA SER A 270 7.57 6.66 3.13
C SER A 270 9.10 6.63 3.11
N SER A 271 9.74 7.48 2.29
CA SER A 271 11.20 7.66 2.29
C SER A 271 11.76 8.08 3.65
N ILE A 272 11.05 8.93 4.42
CA ILE A 272 11.48 9.27 5.79
C ILE A 272 11.49 8.02 6.68
N GLY A 273 10.48 7.16 6.56
CA GLY A 273 10.47 5.84 7.22
C GLY A 273 11.66 4.98 6.80
N GLY A 274 11.92 4.88 5.49
CA GLY A 274 13.08 4.15 4.95
C GLY A 274 14.43 4.66 5.48
N LEU A 275 14.58 5.98 5.65
CA LEU A 275 15.79 6.57 6.25
C LEU A 275 15.95 6.21 7.74
N ILE A 276 14.85 6.16 8.50
CA ILE A 276 14.87 5.68 9.89
C ILE A 276 15.31 4.22 9.93
N LEU A 277 14.76 3.39 9.04
CA LEU A 277 15.15 1.98 8.93
C LEU A 277 16.64 1.82 8.60
N ASN A 278 17.14 2.55 7.60
CA ASN A 278 18.55 2.48 7.19
C ASN A 278 19.51 2.89 8.34
N LYS A 279 19.17 3.94 9.09
CA LYS A 279 19.99 4.39 10.23
C LYS A 279 19.93 3.45 11.44
N THR A 280 18.86 2.68 11.59
CA THR A 280 18.67 1.77 12.73
C THR A 280 19.30 0.40 12.48
N ILE A 281 19.17 -0.16 11.26
CA ILE A 281 19.75 -1.46 10.90
C ILE A 281 21.27 -1.51 11.11
N SER A 282 21.97 -0.40 10.89
CA SER A 282 23.43 -0.32 11.07
C SER A 282 23.90 -0.40 12.53
N LYS A 283 22.98 -0.37 13.51
CA LYS A 283 23.31 -0.36 14.95
C LYS A 283 22.97 -1.72 15.58
N GLN A 284 23.89 -2.25 16.38
CA GLN A 284 23.78 -3.57 17.00
C GLN A 284 22.56 -3.74 17.93
N GLN A 285 22.03 -2.66 18.49
CA GLN A 285 20.83 -2.69 19.35
C GLN A 285 19.51 -2.89 18.58
N PHE A 286 19.51 -2.85 17.24
CA PHE A 286 18.33 -3.05 16.38
C PHE A 286 18.45 -4.31 15.50
N GLN A 287 19.30 -5.27 15.88
CA GLN A 287 19.42 -6.55 15.18
C GLN A 287 18.05 -7.24 15.08
N GLY A 288 17.68 -7.66 13.86
CA GLY A 288 16.37 -8.25 13.56
C GLY A 288 15.25 -7.26 13.20
N MET A 289 15.46 -5.94 13.34
CA MET A 289 14.44 -4.93 12.98
C MET A 289 14.05 -4.97 11.50
N ALA A 290 15.00 -5.29 10.62
CA ALA A 290 14.78 -5.39 9.17
C ALA A 290 13.71 -6.43 8.79
N VAL A 291 13.58 -7.50 9.58
CA VAL A 291 12.62 -8.59 9.32
C VAL A 291 11.21 -8.18 9.76
N PHE A 292 11.08 -7.37 10.81
CA PHE A 292 9.78 -6.90 11.30
C PHE A 292 9.23 -5.68 10.57
N ALA A 293 10.09 -4.85 9.97
CA ALA A 293 9.68 -3.60 9.32
C ALA A 293 8.65 -3.83 8.18
N PRO A 294 8.85 -4.78 7.24
CA PRO A 294 7.86 -5.08 6.21
C PRO A 294 6.51 -5.53 6.79
N ILE A 295 6.51 -6.23 7.92
CA ILE A 295 5.29 -6.77 8.53
C ILE A 295 4.50 -5.69 9.24
N ILE A 296 5.14 -4.86 10.07
CA ILE A 296 4.44 -3.79 10.80
C ILE A 296 3.92 -2.70 9.85
N CYS A 297 4.74 -2.27 8.89
CA CYS A 297 4.32 -1.30 7.87
C CYS A 297 3.27 -1.90 6.95
N GLY A 298 3.49 -3.12 6.50
CA GLY A 298 2.63 -3.79 5.54
C GLY A 298 1.27 -4.20 6.09
N VAL A 299 1.19 -4.78 7.30
CA VAL A 299 -0.11 -5.07 7.95
C VAL A 299 -0.90 -3.79 8.14
N GLY A 300 -0.27 -2.72 8.64
CA GLY A 300 -0.90 -1.41 8.79
C GLY A 300 -1.42 -0.85 7.47
N GLY A 301 -0.57 -0.85 6.43
CA GLY A 301 -0.90 -0.38 5.09
C GLY A 301 -2.05 -1.15 4.43
N ASN A 302 -2.07 -2.48 4.58
CA ASN A 302 -3.12 -3.33 4.00
C ASN A 302 -4.47 -3.11 4.67
N LEU A 303 -4.51 -3.09 6.01
CA LEU A 303 -5.74 -2.91 6.77
C LEU A 303 -6.34 -1.52 6.51
N VAL A 304 -5.51 -0.47 6.46
CA VAL A 304 -6.00 0.88 6.17
C VAL A 304 -6.49 1.00 4.73
N ALA A 305 -5.84 0.35 3.77
CA ALA A 305 -6.28 0.35 2.38
C ALA A 305 -7.59 -0.41 2.18
N ILE A 306 -7.81 -1.54 2.86
CA ILE A 306 -9.14 -2.22 2.90
C ILE A 306 -10.20 -1.25 3.44
N GLN A 307 -9.95 -0.63 4.60
CA GLN A 307 -10.91 0.28 5.21
C GLN A 307 -11.22 1.48 4.30
N THR A 308 -10.18 2.09 3.73
CA THR A 308 -10.31 3.24 2.83
C THR A 308 -11.13 2.87 1.59
N SER A 309 -10.83 1.73 0.98
CA SER A 309 -11.55 1.22 -0.19
C SER A 309 -13.02 0.97 0.11
N ARG A 310 -13.33 0.33 1.25
CA ARG A 310 -14.71 0.07 1.67
C ARG A 310 -15.50 1.36 1.91
N ILE A 311 -14.92 2.36 2.58
CA ILE A 311 -15.58 3.65 2.82
C ILE A 311 -15.79 4.38 1.48
N SER A 312 -14.80 4.35 0.60
CA SER A 312 -14.87 4.95 -0.73
C SER A 312 -15.98 4.32 -1.58
N THR A 313 -16.00 2.98 -1.69
CA THR A 313 -17.07 2.20 -2.34
C THR A 313 -18.44 2.54 -1.75
N TYR A 314 -18.55 2.64 -0.42
CA TYR A 314 -19.79 3.03 0.23
C TYR A 314 -20.24 4.43 -0.21
N LEU A 315 -19.35 5.41 -0.27
CA LEU A 315 -19.71 6.76 -0.72
C LEU A 315 -20.11 6.79 -2.19
N HIS A 316 -19.42 6.06 -3.07
CA HIS A 316 -19.79 5.92 -4.49
C HIS A 316 -21.14 5.24 -4.72
N LEU A 317 -21.58 4.38 -3.80
CA LEU A 317 -22.89 3.72 -3.88
C LEU A 317 -24.04 4.56 -3.33
N TRP A 318 -23.78 5.35 -2.28
CA TRP A 318 -24.83 5.97 -1.47
C TRP A 318 -24.86 7.50 -1.54
N SER A 319 -23.87 8.12 -2.19
CA SER A 319 -23.79 9.58 -2.28
C SER A 319 -23.22 10.06 -3.61
N THR A 320 -23.40 11.34 -3.87
CA THR A 320 -22.73 12.06 -4.96
C THR A 320 -21.49 12.78 -4.43
N PRO A 321 -20.41 12.90 -5.22
CA PRO A 321 -19.22 13.66 -4.83
C PRO A 321 -19.57 15.08 -4.34
N GLY A 322 -18.98 15.49 -3.22
CA GLY A 322 -19.23 16.78 -2.57
C GLY A 322 -20.33 16.78 -1.50
N ILE A 323 -21.16 15.73 -1.42
CA ILE A 323 -22.24 15.63 -0.43
C ILE A 323 -21.99 14.39 0.43
N LEU A 324 -22.02 14.54 1.76
CA LEU A 324 -21.92 13.43 2.70
C LEU A 324 -23.32 12.86 3.01
N PRO A 325 -23.48 11.52 3.12
CA PRO A 325 -24.76 10.92 3.48
C PRO A 325 -25.17 11.26 4.91
N LEU A 326 -26.46 11.12 5.21
CA LEU A 326 -27.06 11.51 6.51
C LEU A 326 -26.36 10.92 7.74
N GLY A 327 -25.89 9.66 7.66
CA GLY A 327 -25.12 9.00 8.74
C GLY A 327 -23.68 9.51 8.90
N MET A 328 -23.15 10.23 7.91
CA MET A 328 -21.75 10.68 7.88
C MET A 328 -21.62 12.21 7.80
N LYS A 329 -22.62 12.96 8.28
CA LYS A 329 -22.66 14.43 8.16
C LYS A 329 -21.46 15.13 8.79
N GLU A 330 -20.88 14.57 9.85
CA GLU A 330 -19.71 15.14 10.49
C GLU A 330 -18.47 14.99 9.59
N ARG A 331 -17.92 16.13 9.17
CA ARG A 331 -16.72 16.22 8.34
C ARG A 331 -15.47 15.65 9.05
N TRP A 332 -15.41 15.83 10.37
CA TRP A 332 -14.38 15.26 11.24
C TRP A 332 -15.06 14.36 12.26
N PRO A 333 -15.00 13.03 12.10
CA PRO A 333 -15.62 12.12 13.05
C PRO A 333 -14.83 12.09 14.35
N ASN A 334 -15.54 11.96 15.48
CA ASN A 334 -14.89 11.65 16.75
C ASN A 334 -14.39 10.19 16.76
N PRO A 335 -13.27 9.85 17.44
CA PRO A 335 -12.79 8.47 17.51
C PRO A 335 -13.85 7.47 18.01
N ARG A 336 -14.73 7.92 18.93
CA ARG A 336 -15.87 7.13 19.40
C ARG A 336 -16.88 6.81 18.28
N SER A 337 -17.18 7.75 17.39
CA SER A 337 -18.09 7.46 16.28
C SER A 337 -17.42 6.52 15.27
N THR A 338 -16.12 6.68 15.01
CA THR A 338 -15.38 5.77 14.11
C THR A 338 -15.40 4.33 14.60
N PHE A 339 -15.10 4.07 15.88
CA PHE A 339 -14.95 2.69 16.39
C PHE A 339 -16.19 2.12 17.07
N CYS A 340 -17.04 2.95 17.69
CA CYS A 340 -18.14 2.49 18.54
C CYS A 340 -19.53 2.64 17.91
N SER A 341 -19.66 3.18 16.69
CA SER A 341 -20.96 3.25 15.99
C SER A 341 -21.41 1.88 15.47
N SER A 342 -22.72 1.71 15.32
CA SER A 342 -23.35 0.52 14.70
C SER A 342 -23.27 0.52 13.17
N GLU A 343 -22.67 1.55 12.56
CA GLU A 343 -22.51 1.66 11.12
C GLU A 343 -21.60 0.57 10.52
N ILE A 344 -21.77 0.30 9.23
CA ILE A 344 -21.02 -0.73 8.51
C ILE A 344 -19.52 -0.43 8.47
N ASN A 345 -19.14 0.85 8.32
CA ASN A 345 -17.74 1.27 8.27
C ASN A 345 -17.06 1.17 9.65
N SER A 346 -17.78 1.49 10.72
CA SER A 346 -17.32 1.26 12.10
C SER A 346 -17.20 -0.22 12.44
N THR A 347 -18.11 -1.05 11.91
CA THR A 347 -18.04 -2.51 12.06
C THR A 347 -16.81 -3.08 11.35
N SER A 348 -16.54 -2.62 10.12
CA SER A 348 -15.32 -2.96 9.40
C SER A 348 -14.06 -2.54 10.17
N ALA A 349 -13.99 -1.30 10.68
CA ALA A 349 -12.85 -0.83 11.47
C ALA A 349 -12.58 -1.68 12.71
N ARG A 350 -13.63 -2.10 13.43
CA ARG A 350 -13.50 -3.00 14.59
C ARG A 350 -12.98 -4.39 14.19
N VAL A 351 -13.47 -4.96 13.09
CA VAL A 351 -13.00 -6.24 12.58
C VAL A 351 -11.52 -6.16 12.21
N LEU A 352 -11.11 -5.13 11.48
CA LEU A 352 -9.71 -4.94 11.06
C LEU A 352 -8.79 -4.73 12.27
N LEU A 353 -9.23 -3.94 13.27
CA LEU A 353 -8.48 -3.75 14.52
C LEU A 353 -8.35 -5.05 15.33
N PHE A 354 -9.42 -5.87 15.36
CA PHE A 354 -9.40 -7.18 16.03
C PHE A 354 -8.40 -8.14 15.39
N LEU A 355 -8.18 -8.08 14.07
CA LEU A 355 -7.24 -8.95 13.36
C LEU A 355 -5.76 -8.63 13.62
N VAL A 356 -5.44 -7.45 14.19
CA VAL A 356 -4.08 -7.00 14.44
C VAL A 356 -3.34 -7.94 15.39
N VAL A 357 -3.88 -8.17 16.59
CA VAL A 357 -3.23 -9.00 17.62
C VAL A 357 -3.00 -10.45 17.14
N PRO A 358 -4.03 -11.21 16.69
CA PRO A 358 -3.80 -12.58 16.25
C PRO A 358 -2.90 -12.63 15.00
N GLY A 359 -3.03 -11.68 14.06
CA GLY A 359 -2.18 -11.62 12.88
C GLY A 359 -0.70 -11.43 13.26
N HIS A 360 -0.38 -10.42 14.06
CA HIS A 360 0.99 -10.16 14.51
C HIS A 360 1.58 -11.30 15.32
N LEU A 361 0.78 -11.98 16.16
CA LEU A 361 1.25 -13.17 16.90
C LEU A 361 1.64 -14.32 15.95
N ILE A 362 0.83 -14.56 14.91
CA ILE A 362 1.14 -15.58 13.89
C ILE A 362 2.42 -15.21 13.15
N PHE A 363 2.53 -13.96 12.67
CA PHE A 363 3.72 -13.49 11.93
C PHE A 363 4.98 -13.52 12.80
N PHE A 364 4.88 -13.12 14.07
CA PHE A 364 5.97 -13.22 15.03
C PHE A 364 6.42 -14.67 15.21
N SER A 365 5.48 -15.60 15.37
CA SER A 365 5.78 -17.03 15.54
C SER A 365 6.53 -17.60 14.33
N ILE A 366 6.15 -17.21 13.12
CA ILE A 366 6.81 -17.64 11.89
C ILE A 366 8.23 -17.09 11.80
N ILE A 367 8.42 -15.79 12.07
CA ILE A 367 9.75 -15.19 12.09
C ILE A 367 10.65 -15.90 13.08
N TYR A 368 10.14 -16.18 14.29
CA TYR A 368 10.88 -16.90 15.31
C TYR A 368 11.30 -18.31 14.85
N LEU A 369 10.43 -19.01 14.10
CA LEU A 369 10.76 -20.32 13.53
C LEU A 369 11.82 -20.27 12.43
N VAL A 370 11.89 -19.18 11.66
CA VAL A 370 12.82 -19.04 10.53
C VAL A 370 14.17 -18.47 10.95
N GLU A 371 14.17 -17.39 11.73
CA GLU A 371 15.36 -16.64 12.12
C GLU A 371 15.96 -17.14 13.46
N GLY A 372 15.19 -17.91 14.24
CA GLY A 372 15.70 -18.55 15.46
C GLY A 372 16.08 -17.53 16.55
N GLN A 373 17.33 -17.62 17.04
CA GLN A 373 17.83 -16.78 18.14
C GLN A 373 18.31 -15.38 17.72
N SER A 374 18.33 -15.05 16.42
CA SER A 374 18.72 -13.71 15.95
C SER A 374 17.69 -12.63 16.29
N VAL A 375 16.50 -13.03 16.76
CA VAL A 375 15.35 -12.17 17.02
C VAL A 375 14.99 -12.17 18.53
N PRO A 376 14.71 -11.00 19.14
CA PRO A 376 14.27 -10.93 20.53
C PRO A 376 12.94 -11.67 20.75
N ASN A 377 12.92 -12.68 21.62
CA ASN A 377 11.72 -13.45 22.00
C ASN A 377 11.25 -13.18 23.43
N ASP A 378 11.70 -12.07 24.03
CA ASP A 378 11.30 -11.73 25.39
C ASP A 378 9.83 -11.30 25.42
N LYS A 379 9.09 -11.76 26.44
CA LYS A 379 7.67 -11.40 26.62
C LYS A 379 7.43 -9.89 26.63
N THR A 380 8.40 -9.13 27.12
CA THR A 380 8.40 -7.66 27.13
C THR A 380 8.46 -7.10 25.71
N PHE A 381 9.34 -7.63 24.85
CA PHE A 381 9.44 -7.22 23.45
C PHE A 381 8.16 -7.55 22.68
N VAL A 382 7.61 -8.76 22.85
CA VAL A 382 6.34 -9.15 22.22
C VAL A 382 5.21 -8.21 22.64
N GLY A 383 5.12 -7.86 23.93
CA GLY A 383 4.13 -6.91 24.43
C GLY A 383 4.26 -5.51 23.80
N LEU A 384 5.49 -4.98 23.72
CA LEU A 384 5.77 -3.69 23.08
C LEU A 384 5.45 -3.70 21.58
N TYR A 385 5.82 -4.78 20.89
CA TYR A 385 5.56 -4.95 19.45
C TYR A 385 4.06 -4.98 19.15
N LEU A 386 3.27 -5.74 19.92
CA LEU A 386 1.82 -5.79 19.77
C LEU A 386 1.16 -4.43 20.07
N LEU A 387 1.65 -3.71 21.08
CA LEU A 387 1.18 -2.37 21.40
C LEU A 387 1.47 -1.40 20.25
N ALA A 388 2.67 -1.44 19.67
CA ALA A 388 3.02 -0.61 18.51
C ALA A 388 2.11 -0.89 17.31
N GLY A 389 1.87 -2.16 16.97
CA GLY A 389 0.95 -2.53 15.89
C GLY A 389 -0.49 -2.05 16.14
N LEU A 390 -1.00 -2.20 17.36
CA LEU A 390 -2.32 -1.69 17.75
C LEU A 390 -2.42 -0.17 17.64
N VAL A 391 -1.42 0.55 18.15
CA VAL A 391 -1.37 2.02 18.10
C VAL A 391 -1.33 2.50 16.65
N GLN A 392 -0.46 1.91 15.83
CA GLN A 392 -0.34 2.25 14.40
C GLN A 392 -1.67 2.05 13.67
N VAL A 393 -2.27 0.85 13.75
CA VAL A 393 -3.51 0.54 13.03
C VAL A 393 -4.69 1.38 13.53
N THR A 394 -4.77 1.65 14.84
CA THR A 394 -5.82 2.52 15.38
C THR A 394 -5.73 3.93 14.80
N ILE A 395 -4.53 4.52 14.74
CA ILE A 395 -4.32 5.83 14.12
C ILE A 395 -4.70 5.80 12.64
N LEU A 396 -4.25 4.78 11.90
CA LEU A 396 -4.50 4.66 10.47
C LEU A 396 -5.99 4.48 10.13
N LEU A 397 -6.72 3.62 10.85
CA LEU A 397 -8.15 3.41 10.62
C LEU A 397 -8.99 4.66 10.96
N TYR A 398 -8.59 5.39 12.00
CA TYR A 398 -9.22 6.68 12.31
C TYR A 398 -8.99 7.70 11.19
N LEU A 399 -7.74 7.83 10.74
CA LEU A 399 -7.38 8.74 9.67
C LEU A 399 -8.05 8.36 8.34
N ALA A 400 -8.26 7.07 8.05
CA ALA A 400 -9.00 6.63 6.87
C ALA A 400 -10.42 7.21 6.82
N GLU A 401 -11.15 7.13 7.94
CA GLU A 401 -12.50 7.69 8.03
C GLU A 401 -12.49 9.21 7.85
N ALA A 402 -11.54 9.91 8.48
CA ALA A 402 -11.44 11.36 8.38
C ALA A 402 -11.04 11.81 6.96
N THR A 403 -9.99 11.24 6.37
CA THR A 403 -9.46 11.67 5.07
C THR A 403 -10.43 11.38 3.94
N VAL A 404 -11.12 10.23 3.96
CA VAL A 404 -12.13 9.87 2.96
C VAL A 404 -13.31 10.84 3.00
N ARG A 405 -13.83 11.18 4.19
CA ARG A 405 -14.89 12.19 4.32
C ARG A 405 -14.44 13.57 3.83
N LEU A 406 -13.20 13.96 4.13
CA LEU A 406 -12.64 15.24 3.72
C LEU A 406 -12.47 15.36 2.21
N THR A 407 -11.90 14.33 1.56
CA THR A 407 -11.73 14.30 0.09
C THR A 407 -13.08 14.23 -0.61
N TRP A 408 -14.01 13.41 -0.12
CA TRP A 408 -15.36 13.33 -0.69
C TRP A 408 -16.08 14.67 -0.63
N ASN A 409 -15.99 15.37 0.50
CA ASN A 409 -16.56 16.71 0.66
C ASN A 409 -15.89 17.77 -0.24
N GLN A 410 -14.67 17.53 -0.72
CA GLN A 410 -13.98 18.36 -1.72
C GLN A 410 -14.30 17.95 -3.17
N ALA A 411 -15.22 17.00 -3.38
CA ALA A 411 -15.52 16.39 -4.68
C ALA A 411 -14.28 15.76 -5.36
N LEU A 412 -13.34 15.26 -4.54
CA LEU A 412 -12.22 14.44 -4.96
C LEU A 412 -12.56 12.96 -4.74
N ASP A 413 -12.07 12.10 -5.63
CA ASP A 413 -12.26 10.66 -5.50
C ASP A 413 -11.30 10.10 -4.43
N PRO A 414 -11.81 9.51 -3.34
CA PRO A 414 -10.96 8.96 -2.28
C PRO A 414 -10.08 7.81 -2.76
N ASP A 415 -10.51 7.06 -3.79
CA ASP A 415 -9.74 5.95 -4.38
C ASP A 415 -8.41 6.41 -4.97
N ASP A 416 -8.33 7.68 -5.41
CA ASP A 416 -7.16 8.26 -6.04
C ASP A 416 -6.22 8.96 -5.04
N HIS A 417 -6.74 9.39 -3.89
CA HIS A 417 -6.04 10.32 -3.00
C HIS A 417 -5.74 9.72 -1.62
N CYS A 418 -6.68 9.01 -1.00
CA CYS A 418 -6.55 8.65 0.41
C CYS A 418 -5.57 7.52 0.66
N ILE A 419 -5.58 6.48 -0.18
CA ILE A 419 -4.74 5.30 0.00
C ILE A 419 -3.25 5.67 0.02
N PRO A 420 -2.69 6.42 -0.96
CA PRO A 420 -1.27 6.80 -0.93
C PRO A 420 -0.88 7.53 0.35
N TYR A 421 -1.69 8.50 0.80
CA TYR A 421 -1.40 9.24 2.04
C TYR A 421 -1.35 8.33 3.26
N LEU A 422 -2.32 7.43 3.38
CA LEU A 422 -2.47 6.58 4.55
C LEU A 422 -1.43 5.46 4.56
N THR A 423 -1.06 4.89 3.41
CA THR A 423 -0.02 3.88 3.33
C THR A 423 1.36 4.49 3.58
N GLY A 424 1.67 5.65 2.99
CA GLY A 424 2.93 6.35 3.25
C GLY A 424 3.08 6.76 4.72
N LEU A 425 2.00 7.24 5.35
CA LEU A 425 1.97 7.49 6.79
C LEU A 425 2.12 6.19 7.60
N GLY A 426 1.51 5.10 7.13
CA GLY A 426 1.63 3.78 7.73
C GLY A 426 3.06 3.27 7.77
N ASP A 427 3.83 3.48 6.71
CA ASP A 427 5.26 3.13 6.64
C ASP A 427 6.08 3.94 7.66
N LEU A 428 5.85 5.25 7.72
CA LEU A 428 6.53 6.14 8.66
C LEU A 428 6.20 5.77 10.12
N LEU A 429 4.92 5.63 10.45
CA LEU A 429 4.46 5.27 11.80
C LEU A 429 4.95 3.89 12.19
N GLY A 430 4.82 2.89 11.31
CA GLY A 430 5.24 1.51 11.56
C GLY A 430 6.73 1.43 11.86
N THR A 431 7.56 2.05 11.02
CA THR A 431 9.02 2.05 11.20
C THR A 431 9.43 2.81 12.46
N SER A 432 8.81 3.97 12.73
CA SER A 432 9.13 4.79 13.91
C SER A 432 8.74 4.09 15.21
N LEU A 433 7.54 3.52 15.27
CA LEU A 433 7.06 2.78 16.45
C LEU A 433 7.88 1.50 16.67
N LEU A 434 8.27 0.81 15.60
CA LEU A 434 9.16 -0.35 15.70
C LEU A 434 10.54 0.05 16.25
N ALA A 435 11.13 1.14 15.76
CA ALA A 435 12.40 1.65 16.29
C ALA A 435 12.29 1.98 17.79
N LEU A 436 11.19 2.61 18.20
CA LEU A 436 10.92 2.89 19.62
C LEU A 436 10.77 1.60 20.45
N CYS A 437 10.16 0.55 19.91
CA CYS A 437 10.05 -0.75 20.58
C CYS A 437 11.42 -1.37 20.85
N PHE A 438 12.30 -1.41 19.84
CA PHE A 438 13.66 -1.93 20.00
C PHE A 438 14.48 -1.10 21.00
N LEU A 439 14.37 0.23 20.93
CA LEU A 439 15.05 1.12 21.86
C LEU A 439 14.57 0.93 23.31
N ALA A 440 13.26 0.88 23.52
CA ALA A 440 12.67 0.66 24.83
C ALA A 440 13.05 -0.72 25.40
N HIS A 441 13.02 -1.76 24.58
CA HIS A 441 13.44 -3.09 24.98
C HIS A 441 14.92 -3.14 25.37
N TRP A 442 15.80 -2.48 24.61
CA TRP A 442 17.22 -2.37 24.94
C TRP A 442 17.47 -1.64 26.27
N LEU A 443 16.77 -0.52 26.52
CA LEU A 443 16.87 0.23 27.78
C LEU A 443 16.44 -0.63 28.98
N LEU A 444 15.29 -1.30 28.89
CA LEU A 444 14.76 -2.17 29.94
C LEU A 444 15.71 -3.33 30.26
N ARG A 445 16.39 -3.89 29.25
CA ARG A 445 17.36 -4.96 29.45
C ARG A 445 18.65 -4.45 30.10
N SER A 446 19.08 -3.23 29.76
CA SER A 446 20.24 -2.58 30.37
C SER A 446 20.02 -2.29 31.85
N GLU A 447 18.82 -1.84 32.24
CA GLU A 447 18.47 -1.60 33.65
C GLU A 447 18.41 -2.92 34.44
N ALA A 448 17.77 -3.96 33.89
CA ALA A 448 17.71 -5.27 34.54
C ALA A 448 19.09 -5.93 34.73
N GLY A 449 20.05 -5.66 33.83
CA GLY A 449 21.44 -6.12 33.96
C GLY A 449 22.23 -5.40 35.05
N LEU A 450 21.87 -4.15 35.38
CA LEU A 450 22.47 -3.40 36.49
C LEU A 450 21.97 -3.90 37.85
N ASP A 451 20.69 -4.22 37.97
CA ASP A 451 20.13 -4.78 39.22
C ASP A 451 20.64 -6.20 39.52
N GLY A 452 20.92 -7.02 38.50
CA GLY A 452 21.43 -8.39 38.65
C GLY A 452 22.90 -8.51 39.09
N THR A 453 23.65 -7.40 39.17
CA THR A 453 25.04 -7.39 39.66
C THR A 453 25.18 -6.97 41.13
N SER A 454 24.06 -6.90 41.85
CA SER A 454 23.99 -6.57 43.27
C SER A 454 23.82 -7.78 44.19
N GLU A 455 24.47 -8.91 43.89
CA GLU A 455 24.71 -9.94 44.93
C GLU A 455 25.91 -9.52 45.79
N PRO A 456 25.78 -9.46 47.13
CA PRO A 456 26.89 -9.10 47.99
C PRO A 456 27.93 -10.20 47.94
N ALA A 457 29.16 -9.85 47.60
CA ALA A 457 30.32 -10.71 47.74
C ALA A 457 30.32 -11.32 49.14
N SER A 458 30.13 -12.64 49.23
CA SER A 458 30.43 -13.40 50.44
C SER A 458 31.93 -13.24 50.71
N GLY A 459 32.25 -12.41 51.71
CA GLY A 459 33.61 -12.14 52.15
C GLY A 459 34.32 -13.40 52.66
N PRO A 460 35.67 -13.41 52.64
CA PRO A 460 36.43 -14.57 53.07
C PRO A 460 36.45 -14.66 54.60
N SER A 461 36.08 -15.81 55.13
CA SER A 461 36.50 -16.29 56.46
C SER A 461 36.66 -17.80 56.44
#